data_AF-A0A3M2B166-F1
#
_entry.id   AF-A0A3M2B166-F1
#
_cell.length_a   1.000
_cell.length_b   1.000
_cell.length_c   1.000
_cell.angle_alpha   90.00
_cell.angle_beta   90.00
_cell.angle_gamma   90.00
#
_symmetry.space_group_name_H-M   'P 1'
#
loop_
_entity.id
_entity.type
_entity.pdbx_description
1 polymer ?
#
loop_
_entity_poly.entity_id
_entity_poly.type
_entity_poly.pdbx_seq_one_letter_code
_entity_poly.pdbx_strand_id
1 'polypeptide(L)'
;MFGELLLNRIQAQFGALPLPDLVATLTEFTAASVADALQRFILPQYPIARVIVSGGGVHNRSLHRRLRERLPDIVFESSAEYGIDPDFKEAVAFAVLADRFVQGLPATYPNTTGVRQPTLAGKLALP
;
A
#
# COMPACT_ATOMS: atom_id res chain seq x y z
N MET A 1 -5.42 6.32 14.02
CA MET A 1 -4.84 4.99 14.30
C MET A 1 -3.32 5.08 14.28
N PHE A 2 -2.71 5.58 13.21
CA PHE A 2 -1.30 5.96 13.13
C PHE A 2 -1.12 7.49 13.18
N GLY A 3 0.04 7.99 13.58
CA GLY A 3 0.36 9.42 13.72
C GLY A 3 0.93 9.80 15.09
N GLU A 4 0.98 11.09 15.39
CA GLU A 4 1.61 11.64 16.61
C GLU A 4 1.05 11.02 17.90
N LEU A 5 -0.27 10.86 17.99
CA LEU A 5 -0.92 10.24 19.16
C LEU A 5 -0.51 8.78 19.39
N LEU A 6 -0.15 8.04 18.34
CA LEU A 6 0.38 6.68 18.50
C LEU A 6 1.84 6.73 18.94
N LEU A 7 2.62 7.62 18.34
CA LEU A 7 4.02 7.82 18.68
C LEU A 7 4.20 8.20 20.15
N ASN A 8 3.41 9.15 20.65
CA ASN A 8 3.44 9.59 22.04
C ASN A 8 3.11 8.44 22.99
N ARG A 9 2.18 7.56 22.63
CA ARG A 9 1.85 6.35 23.41
C ARG A 9 3.00 5.34 23.45
N ILE A 10 3.62 5.08 22.31
CA ILE A 10 4.78 4.17 22.22
C ILE A 10 5.93 4.72 23.06
N GLN A 11 6.22 6.02 22.96
CA GLN A 11 7.29 6.66 23.73
C GLN A 11 7.01 6.71 25.23
N ALA A 12 5.75 6.93 25.64
CA ALA A 12 5.36 6.88 27.04
C ALA A 12 5.53 5.47 27.64
N GLN A 13 5.31 4.43 26.83
CA GLN A 13 5.39 3.04 27.29
C GLN A 13 6.81 2.45 27.24
N PHE A 14 7.58 2.76 26.19
CA PHE A 14 8.88 2.14 25.91
C PHE A 14 10.06 3.10 25.99
N GLY A 15 9.81 4.37 26.30
CA GLY A 15 10.81 5.43 26.31
C GLY A 15 10.99 6.09 24.93
N ALA A 16 11.52 7.31 24.93
CA ALA A 16 11.88 8.01 23.71
C ALA A 16 13.16 7.44 23.11
N LEU A 17 13.15 7.20 21.80
CA LEU A 17 14.34 6.80 21.04
C LEU A 17 14.96 8.01 20.35
N PRO A 18 16.29 8.01 20.13
CA PRO A 18 16.92 8.91 19.18
C PRO A 18 16.23 8.83 17.82
N LEU A 19 16.19 9.96 17.09
CA LEU A 19 15.50 10.02 15.80
C LEU A 19 15.94 8.95 14.79
N PRO A 20 17.24 8.62 14.63
CA PRO A 20 17.68 7.55 13.72
C PRO A 20 17.08 6.19 14.09
N ASP A 21 17.07 5.84 15.37
CA ASP A 21 16.54 4.56 15.86
C ASP A 21 15.02 4.51 15.73
N LEU A 22 14.35 5.64 15.93
CA LEU A 22 12.91 5.76 15.71
C LEU A 22 12.55 5.53 14.25
N VAL A 23 13.25 6.18 13.32
CA VAL A 23 13.01 6.01 11.87
C VAL A 23 13.31 4.57 11.44
N ALA A 24 14.38 3.97 11.95
CA ALA A 24 14.71 2.57 11.68
C ALA A 24 13.60 1.63 12.20
N THR A 25 13.12 1.86 13.42
CA THR A 25 12.04 1.09 14.04
C THR A 25 10.73 1.19 13.26
N LEU A 26 10.34 2.40 12.84
CA LEU A 26 9.12 2.61 12.05
C LEU A 26 9.23 2.01 10.64
N THR A 27 10.41 2.10 10.02
CA THR A 27 10.69 1.44 8.73
C THR A 27 10.55 -0.08 8.87
N GLU A 28 11.11 -0.65 9.93
CA GLU A 28 11.02 -2.08 10.21
C GLU A 28 9.60 -2.53 10.52
N PHE A 29 8.87 -1.77 11.33
CA PHE A 29 7.46 -2.02 11.60
C PHE A 29 6.62 -2.02 10.32
N THR A 30 6.92 -1.10 9.40
CA THR A 30 6.23 -1.03 8.10
C THR A 30 6.54 -2.28 7.26
N ALA A 31 7.81 -2.66 7.14
CA ALA A 31 8.20 -3.88 6.42
C ALA A 31 7.59 -5.14 7.04
N ALA A 32 7.61 -5.23 8.37
CA ALA A 32 7.06 -6.36 9.13
C ALA A 32 5.55 -6.50 8.95
N SER A 33 4.81 -5.40 8.99
CA SER A 33 3.35 -5.42 8.83
C SER A 33 2.92 -5.81 7.41
N VAL A 34 3.63 -5.34 6.38
CA VAL A 34 3.41 -5.78 5.00
C VAL A 34 3.70 -7.28 4.84
N ALA A 35 4.81 -7.75 5.39
CA ALA A 35 5.17 -9.16 5.33
C ALA A 35 4.14 -10.05 6.07
N ASP A 36 3.73 -9.67 7.27
CA ASP A 36 2.69 -10.36 8.05
C ASP A 36 1.38 -10.46 7.27
N ALA A 37 0.95 -9.35 6.64
CA ALA A 37 -0.29 -9.33 5.86
C ALA A 37 -0.22 -10.29 4.66
N LEU A 38 0.89 -10.29 3.90
CA LEU A 38 1.07 -11.21 2.78
C LEU A 38 1.10 -12.68 3.26
N GLN A 39 1.84 -12.98 4.33
CA GLN A 39 1.95 -14.32 4.88
C GLN A 39 0.63 -14.87 5.43
N ARG A 40 -0.20 -14.02 6.05
CA ARG A 40 -1.46 -14.46 6.65
C ARG A 40 -2.60 -14.55 5.66
N PHE A 41 -2.69 -13.62 4.73
CA PHE A 41 -3.90 -13.46 3.92
C PHE A 41 -3.72 -13.87 2.47
N ILE A 42 -2.50 -13.79 1.91
CA ILE A 42 -2.27 -14.05 0.48
C ILE A 42 -1.59 -15.39 0.26
N LEU A 43 -0.42 -15.62 0.86
CA LEU A 43 0.41 -16.81 0.62
C LEU A 43 -0.27 -18.16 0.92
N PRO A 44 -1.19 -18.29 1.89
CA PRO A 44 -1.91 -19.54 2.11
C PRO A 44 -2.92 -19.87 1.01
N GLN A 45 -3.32 -18.87 0.21
CA GLN A 45 -4.36 -19.01 -0.80
C GLN A 45 -3.81 -18.92 -2.23
N TYR A 46 -2.73 -18.18 -2.44
CA TYR A 46 -2.18 -17.87 -3.76
C TYR A 46 -0.65 -17.94 -3.74
N PRO A 47 -0.04 -18.76 -4.63
CA PRO A 47 1.39 -18.67 -4.87
C PRO A 47 1.68 -17.38 -5.65
N ILE A 48 2.34 -16.41 -5.02
CA ILE A 48 2.80 -15.19 -5.67
C ILE A 48 4.32 -15.19 -5.79
N ALA A 49 4.84 -14.90 -6.98
CA ALA A 49 6.28 -14.79 -7.24
C ALA A 49 6.76 -13.34 -7.21
N ARG A 50 5.84 -12.38 -7.37
CA ARG A 50 6.17 -10.95 -7.48
C ARG A 50 5.14 -10.06 -6.80
N VAL A 51 5.61 -8.92 -6.31
CA VAL A 51 4.81 -7.81 -5.79
C VAL A 51 5.21 -6.56 -6.56
N ILE A 52 4.23 -5.94 -7.22
CA ILE A 52 4.41 -4.67 -7.93
C ILE A 52 4.20 -3.53 -6.93
N VAL A 53 5.22 -2.71 -6.73
CA VAL A 53 5.22 -1.59 -5.79
C VAL A 53 5.04 -0.25 -6.50
N SER A 54 4.43 0.70 -5.80
CA SER A 54 4.13 2.05 -6.29
C SER A 54 4.06 3.05 -5.14
N GLY A 55 3.99 4.34 -5.44
CA GLY A 55 3.95 5.43 -4.47
C GLY A 55 5.33 5.75 -3.88
N GLY A 56 5.38 6.78 -3.05
CA GLY A 56 6.66 7.32 -2.55
C GLY A 56 7.53 6.32 -1.75
N GLY A 57 6.93 5.25 -1.23
CA GLY A 57 7.66 4.17 -0.54
C GLY A 57 8.66 3.43 -1.44
N VAL A 58 8.48 3.46 -2.76
CA VAL A 58 9.40 2.86 -3.75
C VAL A 58 10.80 3.48 -3.66
N HIS A 59 10.88 4.76 -3.31
CA HIS A 59 12.15 5.47 -3.19
C HIS A 59 12.91 5.14 -1.88
N ASN A 60 12.26 4.48 -0.91
CA ASN A 60 12.87 4.11 0.36
C ASN A 60 13.67 2.80 0.24
N ARG A 61 14.97 2.94 -0.03
CA ARG A 61 15.91 1.81 -0.16
C ARG A 61 15.97 0.93 1.09
N SER A 62 15.86 1.52 2.29
CA SER A 62 15.88 0.78 3.55
C SER A 62 14.63 -0.09 3.69
N LEU A 63 13.44 0.45 3.40
CA LEU A 63 12.19 -0.31 3.40
C LEU A 63 12.24 -1.46 2.40
N HIS A 64 12.69 -1.20 1.16
CA HIS A 64 12.87 -2.23 0.14
C HIS A 64 13.82 -3.35 0.56
N ARG A 65 14.93 -3.02 1.22
CA ARG A 65 15.85 -4.02 1.77
C ARG A 65 15.14 -4.88 2.82
N ARG A 66 14.44 -4.26 3.78
CA ARG A 66 13.74 -4.98 4.85
C ARG A 66 12.60 -5.87 4.33
N LEU A 67 11.88 -5.42 3.30
CA LEU A 67 10.86 -6.24 2.63
C LEU A 67 11.46 -7.50 1.99
N ARG A 68 12.56 -7.35 1.24
CA ARG A 68 13.27 -8.48 0.62
C ARG A 68 13.83 -9.47 1.64
N GLU A 69 14.36 -8.97 2.76
CA GLU A 69 14.86 -9.84 3.83
C GLU A 69 13.73 -10.64 4.51
N ARG A 70 12.53 -10.06 4.62
CA ARG A 70 11.35 -10.70 5.23
C ARG A 70 10.61 -11.65 4.30
N LEU A 71 10.70 -11.41 2.99
CA LEU A 71 10.02 -12.16 1.94
C LEU A 71 11.02 -12.53 0.83
N PRO A 72 12.02 -13.38 1.13
CA PRO A 72 13.14 -13.65 0.22
C PRO A 72 12.71 -14.32 -1.09
N ASP A 73 11.59 -15.05 -1.08
CA ASP A 73 11.08 -15.77 -2.24
C ASP A 73 10.18 -14.90 -3.15
N ILE A 74 9.94 -13.64 -2.79
CA ILE A 74 9.11 -12.70 -3.55
C ILE A 74 9.97 -11.60 -4.16
N VAL A 75 9.82 -11.41 -5.47
CA VAL A 75 10.46 -10.30 -6.18
C VAL A 75 9.63 -9.03 -6.02
N PHE A 76 10.26 -7.91 -5.63
CA PHE A 76 9.61 -6.60 -5.57
C PHE A 76 10.04 -5.76 -6.76
N GLU A 77 9.08 -5.42 -7.63
CA GLU A 77 9.32 -4.71 -8.89
C GLU A 77 8.54 -3.39 -8.89
N SER A 78 9.11 -2.34 -9.48
CA SER A 78 8.39 -1.06 -9.57
C SER A 78 7.28 -1.14 -10.62
N SER A 79 6.16 -0.46 -10.38
CA SER A 79 5.15 -0.26 -11.44
C SER A 79 5.73 0.42 -12.69
N ALA A 80 6.86 1.14 -12.57
CA ALA A 80 7.56 1.73 -13.71
C ALA A 80 8.01 0.68 -14.74
N GLU A 81 8.38 -0.52 -14.28
CA GLU A 81 8.76 -1.65 -15.16
C GLU A 81 7.57 -2.13 -16.02
N TYR A 82 6.37 -1.75 -15.63
CA TYR A 82 5.10 -2.04 -16.29
C TYR A 82 4.49 -0.80 -16.98
N GLY A 83 5.27 0.27 -17.15
CA GLY A 83 4.85 1.48 -17.85
C GLY A 83 3.98 2.43 -17.03
N ILE A 84 3.84 2.21 -15.72
CA ILE A 84 3.11 3.11 -14.83
C ILE A 84 4.07 3.73 -13.83
N ASP A 85 4.30 5.03 -13.96
CA ASP A 85 5.11 5.77 -13.00
C ASP A 85 4.57 5.56 -11.57
N PRO A 86 5.41 5.10 -10.61
CA PRO A 86 4.98 4.82 -9.25
C PRO A 86 4.41 6.04 -8.54
N ASP A 87 4.87 7.25 -8.85
CA ASP A 87 4.41 8.48 -8.21
C ASP A 87 3.07 8.98 -8.79
N PHE A 88 2.69 8.53 -9.99
CA PHE A 88 1.44 8.92 -10.65
C PHE A 88 0.34 7.85 -10.64
N LYS A 89 0.61 6.64 -10.15
CA LYS A 89 -0.35 5.52 -10.17
C LYS A 89 -1.72 5.91 -9.58
N GLU A 90 -1.77 6.69 -8.50
CA GLU A 90 -3.04 7.10 -7.89
C GLU A 90 -3.82 8.10 -8.76
N ALA A 91 -3.14 9.03 -9.43
CA ALA A 91 -3.77 9.94 -10.40
C ALA A 91 -4.35 9.16 -11.60
N VAL A 92 -3.59 8.18 -12.11
CA VAL A 92 -4.08 7.26 -13.16
C VAL A 92 -5.29 6.48 -12.66
N ALA A 93 -5.30 6.01 -11.42
CA ALA A 93 -6.45 5.32 -10.84
C ALA A 93 -7.71 6.21 -10.81
N PHE A 94 -7.57 7.50 -10.46
CA PHE A 94 -8.71 8.44 -10.54
C PHE A 94 -9.20 8.67 -11.97
N ALA A 95 -8.30 8.75 -12.95
CA ALA A 95 -8.70 8.84 -14.36
C ALA A 95 -9.50 7.60 -14.80
N VAL A 96 -9.07 6.40 -14.39
CA VAL A 96 -9.81 5.16 -14.63
C VAL A 96 -11.16 5.17 -13.93
N LEU A 97 -11.25 5.66 -12.69
CA LEU A 97 -12.53 5.78 -11.98
C LEU A 97 -13.50 6.74 -12.70
N ALA A 98 -13.00 7.85 -13.24
CA ALA A 98 -13.80 8.79 -14.02
C ALA A 98 -14.30 8.15 -15.33
N ASP A 99 -13.43 7.44 -16.07
CA ASP A 99 -13.81 6.70 -17.27
C ASP A 99 -14.89 5.65 -16.97
N ARG A 100 -14.74 4.90 -15.88
CA ARG A 100 -15.78 3.94 -15.42
C ARG A 100 -17.11 4.63 -15.13
N PHE A 101 -17.09 5.80 -14.47
CA PHE A 101 -18.31 6.58 -14.24
C PHE A 101 -18.98 6.98 -15.56
N VAL A 102 -18.22 7.50 -16.53
CA VAL A 102 -18.73 7.91 -17.85
C VAL A 102 -19.34 6.74 -18.61
N GLN A 103 -18.75 5.55 -18.51
CA GLN A 103 -19.25 4.33 -19.14
C GLN A 103 -20.39 3.65 -18.35
N GLY A 104 -20.79 4.17 -17.19
CA GLY A 104 -21.81 3.54 -16.35
C GLY A 104 -21.35 2.21 -15.71
N LEU A 105 -20.04 2.01 -15.55
CA LEU A 105 -19.44 0.82 -14.98
C LEU A 105 -19.14 0.98 -13.47
N PRO A 106 -19.37 -0.06 -12.64
CA PRO A 106 -19.17 0.03 -11.20
C PRO A 106 -17.70 0.23 -10.83
N ALA A 107 -17.42 1.02 -9.80
CA ALA A 107 -16.07 1.26 -9.29
C ALA A 107 -15.74 0.47 -8.01
N THR A 108 -16.76 -0.14 -7.39
CA THR A 108 -16.65 -0.91 -6.15
C THR A 108 -16.95 -2.38 -6.39
N TYR A 109 -16.34 -3.26 -5.61
CA TYR A 109 -16.51 -4.70 -5.74
C TYR A 109 -16.65 -5.36 -4.36
N PRO A 110 -17.53 -6.36 -4.20
CA PRO A 110 -17.73 -7.03 -2.90
C PRO A 110 -16.43 -7.55 -2.27
N ASN A 111 -15.53 -8.10 -3.08
CA ASN A 111 -14.27 -8.70 -2.61
C ASN A 111 -13.18 -7.69 -2.23
N THR A 112 -13.37 -6.39 -2.48
CA THR A 112 -12.40 -5.34 -2.12
C THR A 112 -12.99 -4.32 -1.15
N THR A 113 -14.19 -3.82 -1.41
CA THR A 113 -14.82 -2.76 -0.60
C THR A 113 -15.94 -3.27 0.30
N GLY A 114 -16.32 -4.55 0.22
CA GLY A 114 -17.40 -5.13 1.05
C GLY A 114 -18.81 -4.69 0.69
N VAL A 115 -19.02 -4.07 -0.48
CA VAL A 115 -20.35 -3.65 -0.95
C VAL A 115 -21.23 -4.85 -1.28
N ARG A 116 -22.54 -4.75 -1.03
CA ARG A 116 -23.49 -5.84 -1.35
C ARG A 116 -23.65 -6.06 -2.85
N GLN A 117 -23.60 -4.98 -3.63
CA GLN A 117 -23.67 -4.99 -5.08
C GLN A 117 -22.62 -4.00 -5.62
N PRO A 118 -21.98 -4.28 -6.76
CA PRO A 118 -21.08 -3.32 -7.40
C PRO A 118 -21.80 -2.00 -7.70
N THR A 119 -21.20 -0.87 -7.32
CA THR A 119 -21.82 0.45 -7.43
C THR A 119 -20.93 1.43 -8.19
N LEU A 120 -21.55 2.37 -8.90
CA LEU A 120 -20.85 3.55 -9.44
C LEU A 120 -20.22 4.36 -8.31
N ALA A 121 -19.07 4.97 -8.58
CA ALA A 121 -18.45 5.95 -7.69
C ALA A 121 -18.17 7.24 -8.45
N GLY A 122 -18.32 8.37 -7.75
CA GLY A 122 -18.09 9.70 -8.31
C GLY A 122 -19.38 10.48 -8.57
N LYS A 123 -19.21 11.73 -9.02
CA LYS A 123 -20.28 12.64 -9.41
C LYS A 123 -19.77 13.46 -10.60
N LEU A 124 -20.59 13.56 -11.64
CA LEU A 124 -20.30 14.43 -12.78
C LEU A 124 -20.56 15.89 -12.39
N ALA A 125 -19.52 16.71 -12.47
CA ALA A 125 -19.63 18.16 -12.42
C ALA A 125 -19.48 18.69 -13.85
N LEU A 126 -20.54 19.31 -14.37
CA LEU A 126 -20.51 19.97 -15.67
C LEU A 126 -19.81 21.33 -15.54
N PRO A 127 -19.12 21.80 -16.59
CA PRO A 127 -18.44 23.10 -16.60
C PRO A 127 -19.42 24.28 -16.43
#